data_AF-A0A356R971-F1
#
_entry.id   AF-A0A356R971-F1
#
_cell.length_a   1.000
_cell.length_b   1.000
_cell.length_c   1.000
_cell.angle_alpha   90.00
_cell.angle_beta   90.00
_cell.angle_gamma   90.00
#
_symmetry.space_group_name_H-M   'P 1'
#
loop_
_entity.id
_entity.type
_entity.pdbx_description
1 polymer ?
#
loop_
_entity_poly.entity_id
_entity_poly.type
_entity_poly.pdbx_seq_one_letter_code
_entity_poly.pdbx_strand_id
1 'polypeptide(L)'
;MPEEKSIIVKTKESLVEAIQGTGDVTKALLDLVSGTLVAALKGTKSVGSEAASLVKDTIVGSVRGIAEVGEEVSSAAKGIIIGVVTGTKEVAENTLETIGKSVSTLIHTTSEVGGDLATTAKGAMEGTIVAAKELGVSVTDAITHASTSIIKGTKEVGSELATTAKETVIGAAQAAKEVGEKAMETISHTAGAVVKATAEVGGDVGSTVKGSMIGALEGAKKVGEQAMDTISGTASSMIKATSQVGGDLASTAKNAVEGAIEGAKGIGVDTAEAASTAATSAIKAAGNISASAGKQVRDAVTGTIGGVKVVIKEPFK
;
A
#
# COMPACT_ATOMS: atom_id res chain seq x y z
N MET A 1 -30.78 -23.75 -25.00
CA MET A 1 -29.65 -22.79 -25.14
C MET A 1 -28.92 -22.81 -23.81
N PRO A 2 -27.63 -23.15 -23.75
CA PRO A 2 -26.91 -23.06 -22.48
C PRO A 2 -26.87 -21.58 -22.07
N GLU A 3 -27.28 -21.27 -20.85
CA GLU A 3 -27.21 -19.92 -20.30
C GLU A 3 -25.76 -19.43 -20.38
N GLU A 4 -25.57 -18.25 -20.95
CA GLU A 4 -24.26 -17.62 -21.02
C GLU A 4 -23.86 -17.22 -19.59
N LYS A 5 -23.06 -18.07 -18.93
CA LYS A 5 -22.58 -17.81 -17.58
C LYS A 5 -21.89 -16.43 -17.54
N SER A 6 -22.26 -15.61 -16.55
CA SER A 6 -21.59 -14.34 -16.26
C SER A 6 -20.08 -14.55 -16.14
N ILE A 7 -19.28 -13.55 -16.53
CA ILE A 7 -17.82 -13.57 -16.40
C ILE A 7 -17.40 -13.87 -14.96
N ILE A 8 -18.14 -13.35 -13.97
CA ILE A 8 -17.90 -13.67 -12.55
C ILE A 8 -17.90 -15.19 -12.32
N VAL A 9 -18.90 -15.89 -12.83
CA VAL A 9 -19.06 -17.34 -12.62
C VAL A 9 -17.99 -18.10 -13.40
N LYS A 10 -17.70 -17.71 -14.65
CA LYS A 10 -16.66 -18.34 -15.47
C LYS A 10 -15.27 -18.21 -14.83
N THR A 11 -14.88 -17.00 -14.46
CA THR A 11 -13.59 -16.74 -13.80
C THR A 11 -13.48 -17.48 -12.48
N LYS A 12 -14.56 -17.48 -11.68
CA LYS A 12 -14.64 -18.23 -10.43
C LYS A 12 -14.39 -19.72 -10.66
N GLU A 13 -15.16 -20.36 -11.54
CA GLU A 13 -15.05 -21.81 -11.81
C GLU A 13 -13.69 -22.20 -12.36
N SER A 14 -13.18 -21.47 -13.36
CA SER A 14 -11.85 -21.75 -13.95
C SER A 14 -10.72 -21.58 -12.93
N LEU A 15 -10.88 -20.68 -11.97
CA LEU A 15 -9.88 -20.49 -10.92
C LEU A 15 -9.89 -21.61 -9.90
N VAL A 16 -11.07 -22.06 -9.47
CA VAL A 16 -11.21 -23.21 -8.57
C VAL A 16 -10.54 -24.44 -9.18
N GLU A 17 -10.79 -24.71 -10.47
CA GLU A 17 -10.13 -25.81 -11.20
C GLU A 17 -8.60 -25.64 -11.25
N ALA A 18 -8.11 -24.44 -11.56
CA ALA A 18 -6.68 -24.17 -11.66
C ALA A 18 -5.95 -24.32 -10.32
N ILE A 19 -6.54 -23.82 -9.23
CA ILE A 19 -5.97 -23.92 -7.88
C ILE A 19 -5.92 -25.39 -7.44
N GLN A 20 -7.03 -26.13 -7.59
CA GLN A 20 -7.11 -27.54 -7.23
C GLN A 20 -6.15 -28.42 -8.05
N GLY A 21 -5.88 -28.06 -9.31
CA GLY A 21 -5.02 -28.83 -10.20
C GLY A 21 -3.51 -28.57 -10.04
N THR A 22 -3.11 -27.35 -9.67
CA THR A 22 -1.69 -26.94 -9.69
C THR A 22 -1.05 -26.77 -8.32
N GLY A 23 -1.83 -26.44 -7.28
CA GLY A 23 -1.32 -26.07 -5.95
C GLY A 23 -0.45 -24.79 -5.92
N ASP A 24 -0.20 -24.14 -7.06
CA ASP A 24 0.52 -22.87 -7.20
C ASP A 24 -0.46 -21.77 -7.62
N VAL A 25 -1.07 -21.20 -6.59
CA VAL A 25 -2.13 -20.20 -6.65
C VAL A 25 -1.70 -18.97 -7.45
N THR A 26 -0.49 -18.46 -7.18
CA THR A 26 -0.03 -17.18 -7.72
C THR A 26 0.19 -17.20 -9.22
N LYS A 27 0.84 -18.26 -9.73
CA LYS A 27 1.10 -18.38 -11.17
C LYS A 27 -0.16 -18.73 -11.95
N ALA A 28 -0.98 -19.64 -11.42
CA ALA A 28 -2.27 -20.01 -12.00
C ALA A 28 -3.19 -18.77 -12.11
N LEU A 29 -3.20 -17.92 -11.09
CA LEU A 29 -3.96 -16.66 -11.10
C LEU A 29 -3.48 -15.69 -12.16
N LEU A 30 -2.18 -15.47 -12.27
CA LEU A 30 -1.64 -14.51 -13.23
C LEU A 30 -2.05 -14.87 -14.65
N ASP A 31 -1.81 -16.11 -15.05
CA ASP A 31 -2.11 -16.61 -16.40
C ASP A 31 -3.63 -16.60 -16.65
N LEU A 32 -4.44 -17.01 -15.66
CA LEU A 32 -5.89 -17.05 -15.79
C LEU A 32 -6.51 -15.66 -15.88
N VAL A 33 -6.18 -14.75 -14.95
CA VAL A 33 -6.75 -13.40 -14.87
C VAL A 33 -6.36 -12.60 -16.12
N SER A 34 -5.07 -12.61 -16.48
CA SER A 34 -4.57 -11.94 -17.67
C SER A 34 -5.18 -12.55 -18.94
N GLY A 35 -5.17 -13.88 -19.06
CA GLY A 35 -5.72 -14.60 -20.21
C GLY A 35 -7.22 -14.37 -20.40
N THR A 36 -7.99 -14.38 -19.32
CA THR A 36 -9.44 -14.12 -19.34
C THR A 36 -9.73 -12.70 -19.83
N LEU A 37 -9.02 -11.70 -19.30
CA LEU A 37 -9.21 -10.32 -19.70
C LEU A 37 -8.78 -10.09 -21.15
N VAL A 38 -7.62 -10.60 -21.56
CA VAL A 38 -7.15 -10.48 -22.96
C VAL A 38 -8.14 -11.14 -23.92
N ALA A 39 -8.63 -12.34 -23.61
CA ALA A 39 -9.59 -13.04 -24.44
C ALA A 39 -10.94 -12.31 -24.52
N ALA A 40 -11.47 -11.85 -23.38
CA ALA A 40 -12.71 -11.11 -23.32
C ALA A 40 -12.61 -9.79 -24.09
N LEU A 41 -11.58 -8.99 -23.81
CA LEU A 41 -11.41 -7.65 -24.39
C LEU A 41 -11.12 -7.71 -25.90
N LYS A 42 -10.31 -8.67 -26.37
CA LYS A 42 -10.07 -8.87 -27.81
C LYS A 42 -11.29 -9.44 -28.53
N GLY A 43 -12.00 -10.36 -27.88
CA GLY A 43 -13.19 -11.00 -28.44
C GLY A 43 -14.36 -10.03 -28.60
N THR A 44 -14.55 -9.13 -27.64
CA THR A 44 -15.67 -8.16 -27.66
C THR A 44 -15.30 -6.81 -28.27
N LYS A 45 -14.01 -6.52 -28.49
CA LYS A 45 -13.50 -5.17 -28.82
C LYS A 45 -13.98 -4.11 -27.82
N SER A 46 -14.26 -4.51 -26.58
CA SER A 46 -14.80 -3.63 -25.55
C SER A 46 -13.76 -2.60 -25.12
N VAL A 47 -14.18 -1.34 -25.12
CA VAL A 47 -13.40 -0.20 -24.63
C VAL A 47 -14.25 0.59 -23.62
N GLY A 48 -13.60 1.34 -22.73
CA GLY A 48 -14.30 2.18 -21.76
C GLY A 48 -15.12 1.39 -20.73
N SER A 49 -16.42 1.65 -20.65
CA SER A 49 -17.29 1.14 -19.55
C SER A 49 -17.42 -0.38 -19.52
N GLU A 50 -17.46 -1.03 -20.69
CA GLU A 50 -17.54 -2.49 -20.81
C GLU A 50 -16.25 -3.14 -20.32
N ALA A 51 -15.09 -2.58 -20.70
CA ALA A 51 -13.79 -3.03 -20.20
C ALA A 51 -13.69 -2.88 -18.67
N ALA A 52 -14.20 -1.78 -18.11
CA ALA A 52 -14.26 -1.57 -16.68
C ALA A 52 -15.17 -2.59 -15.96
N SER A 53 -16.30 -2.96 -16.57
CA SER A 53 -17.16 -4.03 -16.04
C SER A 53 -16.46 -5.38 -16.06
N LEU A 54 -15.75 -5.71 -17.15
CA LEU A 54 -14.98 -6.95 -17.26
C LEU A 54 -13.86 -7.02 -16.22
N VAL A 55 -13.14 -5.91 -15.98
CA VAL A 55 -12.15 -5.81 -14.91
C VAL A 55 -12.78 -6.10 -13.56
N LYS A 56 -13.90 -5.44 -13.26
CA LYS A 56 -14.61 -5.64 -12.00
C LYS A 56 -15.05 -7.09 -11.84
N ASP A 57 -15.71 -7.65 -12.84
CA ASP A 57 -16.25 -9.00 -12.81
C ASP A 57 -15.15 -10.07 -12.69
N THR A 58 -14.00 -9.84 -13.33
CA THR A 58 -12.84 -10.72 -13.22
C THR A 58 -12.26 -10.69 -11.80
N ILE A 59 -12.11 -9.50 -11.20
CA ILE A 59 -11.63 -9.38 -9.80
C ILE A 59 -12.63 -10.05 -8.85
N VAL A 60 -13.93 -9.80 -9.03
CA VAL A 60 -14.97 -10.38 -8.17
C VAL A 60 -15.00 -11.90 -8.28
N GLY A 61 -14.95 -12.43 -9.51
CA GLY A 61 -14.90 -13.86 -9.77
C GLY A 61 -13.64 -14.50 -9.16
N SER A 62 -12.49 -13.84 -9.30
CA SER A 62 -11.22 -14.34 -8.75
C SER A 62 -11.27 -14.43 -7.23
N VAL A 63 -11.62 -13.33 -6.55
CA VAL A 63 -11.68 -13.28 -5.07
C VAL A 63 -12.69 -14.30 -4.52
N ARG A 64 -13.86 -14.42 -5.14
CA ARG A 64 -14.87 -15.41 -4.72
C ARG A 64 -14.43 -16.85 -4.98
N GLY A 65 -13.68 -17.10 -6.05
CA GLY A 65 -13.10 -18.41 -6.34
C GLY A 65 -12.07 -18.82 -5.28
N ILE A 66 -11.19 -17.90 -4.89
CA ILE A 66 -10.18 -18.10 -3.84
C ILE A 66 -10.85 -18.39 -2.48
N ALA A 67 -11.86 -17.59 -2.13
CA ALA A 67 -12.60 -17.79 -0.90
C ALA A 67 -13.34 -19.13 -0.85
N GLU A 68 -13.83 -19.63 -1.98
CA GLU A 68 -14.55 -20.92 -2.05
C GLU A 68 -13.62 -22.12 -1.83
N VAL A 69 -12.37 -22.06 -2.30
CA VAL A 69 -11.38 -23.12 -2.03
C VAL A 69 -10.76 -23.02 -0.63
N GLY A 70 -11.16 -22.02 0.17
CA GLY A 70 -10.69 -21.83 1.54
C GLY A 70 -9.30 -21.20 1.64
N GLU A 71 -8.80 -20.60 0.55
CA GLU A 71 -7.51 -19.92 0.54
C GLU A 71 -7.64 -18.46 0.97
N GLU A 72 -6.55 -17.91 1.52
CA GLU A 72 -6.49 -16.50 1.86
C GLU A 72 -6.38 -15.63 0.60
N VAL A 73 -7.31 -14.70 0.44
CA VAL A 73 -7.33 -13.70 -0.66
C VAL A 73 -6.03 -12.90 -0.72
N SER A 74 -5.37 -12.71 0.43
CA SER A 74 -4.10 -11.98 0.55
C SER A 74 -2.97 -12.62 -0.27
N SER A 75 -2.92 -13.95 -0.35
CA SER A 75 -1.90 -14.69 -1.12
C SER A 75 -2.04 -14.48 -2.63
N ALA A 76 -3.27 -14.21 -3.06
CA ALA A 76 -3.67 -14.02 -4.44
C ALA A 76 -3.72 -12.54 -4.88
N ALA A 77 -3.86 -11.62 -3.94
CA ALA A 77 -4.04 -10.19 -4.17
C ALA A 77 -2.99 -9.61 -5.13
N LYS A 78 -1.72 -10.00 -4.96
CA LYS A 78 -0.62 -9.62 -5.85
C LYS A 78 -0.86 -10.09 -7.28
N GLY A 79 -1.16 -11.37 -7.48
CA GLY A 79 -1.41 -11.98 -8.79
C GLY A 79 -2.63 -11.40 -9.48
N ILE A 80 -3.71 -11.10 -8.74
CA ILE A 80 -4.92 -10.47 -9.28
C ILE A 80 -4.57 -9.09 -9.85
N ILE A 81 -3.88 -8.23 -9.09
CA ILE A 81 -3.56 -6.88 -9.58
C ILE A 81 -2.63 -6.94 -10.78
N ILE A 82 -1.59 -7.78 -10.78
CA ILE A 82 -0.70 -7.94 -11.94
C ILE A 82 -1.49 -8.44 -13.15
N GLY A 83 -2.30 -9.50 -12.99
CA GLY A 83 -3.08 -10.08 -14.06
C GLY A 83 -4.09 -9.10 -14.67
N VAL A 84 -4.76 -8.30 -13.84
CA VAL A 84 -5.71 -7.29 -14.31
C VAL A 84 -5.01 -6.16 -15.05
N VAL A 85 -3.97 -5.59 -14.44
CA VAL A 85 -3.27 -4.42 -14.98
C VAL A 85 -2.53 -4.78 -16.26
N THR A 86 -1.89 -5.95 -16.32
CA THR A 86 -1.22 -6.45 -17.53
C THR A 86 -2.21 -6.91 -18.59
N GLY A 87 -3.29 -7.60 -18.20
CA GLY A 87 -4.32 -8.08 -19.13
C GLY A 87 -5.13 -6.96 -19.80
N THR A 88 -5.17 -5.78 -19.19
CA THR A 88 -5.85 -4.59 -19.74
C THR A 88 -4.92 -3.63 -20.49
N LYS A 89 -3.60 -3.90 -20.54
CA LYS A 89 -2.59 -3.00 -21.13
C LYS A 89 -2.94 -2.48 -22.53
N GLU A 90 -3.50 -3.32 -23.39
CA GLU A 90 -3.77 -2.97 -24.80
C GLU A 90 -5.06 -2.17 -25.00
N VAL A 91 -5.97 -2.15 -24.02
CA VAL A 91 -7.30 -1.53 -24.15
C VAL A 91 -7.58 -0.45 -23.12
N ALA A 92 -6.80 -0.40 -22.04
CA ALA A 92 -6.91 0.63 -21.02
C ALA A 92 -6.32 1.94 -21.55
N GLU A 93 -7.13 2.99 -21.59
CA GLU A 93 -6.67 4.33 -21.94
C GLU A 93 -5.70 4.90 -20.88
N ASN A 94 -5.84 4.48 -19.61
CA ASN A 94 -5.02 4.94 -18.51
C ASN A 94 -4.73 3.83 -17.48
N THR A 95 -3.48 3.36 -17.45
CA THR A 95 -3.02 2.31 -16.53
C THR A 95 -3.16 2.70 -15.05
N LEU A 96 -2.95 3.97 -14.69
CA LEU A 96 -3.07 4.43 -13.30
C LEU A 96 -4.53 4.40 -12.81
N GLU A 97 -5.48 4.72 -13.69
CA GLU A 97 -6.90 4.60 -13.41
C GLU A 97 -7.30 3.13 -13.24
N THR A 98 -6.78 2.24 -14.10
CA THR A 98 -6.97 0.79 -13.94
C THR A 98 -6.43 0.30 -12.61
N ILE A 99 -5.21 0.71 -12.21
CA ILE A 99 -4.63 0.37 -10.89
C ILE A 99 -5.59 0.78 -9.78
N GLY A 100 -6.03 2.05 -9.76
CA GLY A 100 -6.89 2.54 -8.69
C GLY A 100 -8.23 1.80 -8.60
N LYS A 101 -8.90 1.59 -9.75
CA LYS A 101 -10.16 0.84 -9.82
C LYS A 101 -10.00 -0.63 -9.42
N SER A 102 -8.91 -1.26 -9.84
CA SER A 102 -8.63 -2.66 -9.55
C SER A 102 -8.37 -2.88 -8.07
N VAL A 103 -7.51 -2.05 -7.48
CA VAL A 103 -7.21 -2.07 -6.05
C VAL A 103 -8.46 -1.79 -5.23
N SER A 104 -9.26 -0.77 -5.59
CA SER A 104 -10.51 -0.48 -4.89
C SER A 104 -11.50 -1.66 -4.96
N THR A 105 -11.68 -2.26 -6.14
CA THR A 105 -12.57 -3.42 -6.32
C THR A 105 -12.07 -4.62 -5.51
N LEU A 106 -10.76 -4.87 -5.50
CA LEU A 106 -10.14 -5.95 -4.74
C LEU A 106 -10.40 -5.79 -3.24
N ILE A 107 -10.19 -4.59 -2.68
CA ILE A 107 -10.42 -4.33 -1.25
C ILE A 107 -11.90 -4.52 -0.89
N HIS A 108 -12.83 -3.99 -1.68
CA HIS A 108 -14.27 -4.17 -1.44
C HIS A 108 -14.68 -5.64 -1.51
N THR A 109 -14.26 -6.36 -2.56
CA THR A 109 -14.65 -7.76 -2.72
C THR A 109 -14.02 -8.64 -1.62
N THR A 110 -12.79 -8.34 -1.22
CA THR A 110 -12.14 -9.03 -0.09
C THR A 110 -12.96 -8.86 1.18
N SER A 111 -13.46 -7.65 1.44
CA SER A 111 -14.35 -7.40 2.57
C SER A 111 -15.68 -8.16 2.46
N GLU A 112 -16.27 -8.25 1.26
CA GLU A 112 -17.52 -8.99 1.03
C GLU A 112 -17.38 -10.48 1.37
N VAL A 113 -16.20 -11.07 1.13
CA VAL A 113 -15.90 -12.47 1.45
C VAL A 113 -15.28 -12.67 2.84
N GLY A 114 -15.14 -11.59 3.63
CA GLY A 114 -14.58 -11.64 5.00
C GLY A 114 -13.07 -11.88 5.07
N GLY A 115 -12.32 -11.56 4.01
CA GLY A 115 -10.87 -11.71 3.97
C GLY A 115 -10.10 -10.64 4.76
N ASP A 116 -8.83 -10.90 5.06
CA ASP A 116 -7.94 -9.96 5.74
C ASP A 116 -7.53 -8.81 4.80
N LEU A 117 -8.00 -7.61 5.11
CA LEU A 117 -7.80 -6.42 4.28
C LEU A 117 -6.40 -5.83 4.39
N ALA A 118 -5.71 -6.00 5.52
CA ALA A 118 -4.37 -5.45 5.70
C ALA A 118 -3.36 -6.23 4.86
N THR A 119 -3.40 -7.56 4.94
CA THR A 119 -2.57 -8.42 4.10
C THR A 119 -3.00 -8.39 2.63
N THR A 120 -4.27 -8.15 2.33
CA THR A 120 -4.72 -7.86 0.96
C THR A 120 -4.16 -6.54 0.43
N ALA A 121 -4.15 -5.47 1.24
CA ALA A 121 -3.55 -4.20 0.87
C ALA A 121 -2.05 -4.32 0.58
N LYS A 122 -1.34 -5.13 1.37
CA LYS A 122 0.05 -5.51 1.10
C LYS A 122 0.19 -6.16 -0.28
N GLY A 123 -0.56 -7.23 -0.56
CA GLY A 123 -0.50 -7.91 -1.85
C GLY A 123 -0.91 -7.01 -3.02
N ALA A 124 -1.91 -6.15 -2.83
CA ALA A 124 -2.35 -5.20 -3.83
C ALA A 124 -1.27 -4.15 -4.16
N MET A 125 -0.56 -3.64 -3.14
CA MET A 125 0.57 -2.74 -3.32
C MET A 125 1.74 -3.46 -4.01
N GLU A 126 2.02 -4.72 -3.64
CA GLU A 126 3.04 -5.53 -4.32
C GLU A 126 2.72 -5.69 -5.81
N GLY A 127 1.50 -6.11 -6.12
CA GLY A 127 1.06 -6.29 -7.50
C GLY A 127 1.06 -4.99 -8.30
N THR A 128 0.74 -3.87 -7.64
CA THR A 128 0.80 -2.55 -8.26
C THR A 128 2.21 -2.17 -8.68
N ILE A 129 3.20 -2.30 -7.79
CA ILE A 129 4.58 -1.89 -8.08
C ILE A 129 5.20 -2.80 -9.15
N VAL A 130 4.95 -4.11 -9.07
CA VAL A 130 5.40 -5.07 -10.09
C VAL A 130 4.79 -4.72 -11.45
N ALA A 131 3.47 -4.55 -11.52
CA ALA A 131 2.79 -4.20 -12.77
C ALA A 131 3.25 -2.83 -13.31
N ALA A 132 3.42 -1.82 -12.45
CA ALA A 132 3.92 -0.52 -12.86
C ALA A 132 5.31 -0.63 -13.51
N LYS A 133 6.21 -1.43 -12.92
CA LYS A 133 7.53 -1.68 -13.48
C LYS A 133 7.45 -2.39 -14.84
N GLU A 134 6.69 -3.47 -14.93
CA GLU A 134 6.55 -4.27 -16.16
C GLU A 134 5.93 -3.46 -17.32
N LEU A 135 5.05 -2.53 -16.99
CA LEU A 135 4.38 -1.67 -17.96
C LEU A 135 5.13 -0.37 -18.26
N GLY A 136 6.24 -0.09 -17.58
CA GLY A 136 7.01 1.14 -17.75
C GLY A 136 6.29 2.40 -17.26
N VAL A 137 5.35 2.26 -16.31
CA VAL A 137 4.65 3.38 -15.68
C VAL A 137 5.46 3.86 -14.48
N SER A 138 5.33 5.14 -14.15
CA SER A 138 5.92 5.73 -12.94
C SER A 138 5.49 4.97 -11.68
N VAL A 139 6.44 4.31 -11.03
CA VAL A 139 6.23 3.56 -9.77
C VAL A 139 5.70 4.50 -8.68
N THR A 140 6.21 5.73 -8.62
CA THR A 140 5.77 6.78 -7.69
C THR A 140 4.29 7.15 -7.88
N ASP A 141 3.84 7.28 -9.12
CA ASP A 141 2.44 7.59 -9.42
C ASP A 141 1.53 6.38 -9.14
N ALA A 142 2.00 5.18 -9.46
CA ALA A 142 1.31 3.93 -9.15
C ALA A 142 1.13 3.73 -7.64
N ILE A 143 2.18 3.96 -6.84
CA ILE A 143 2.12 3.95 -5.37
C ILE A 143 1.09 4.96 -4.87
N THR A 144 1.06 6.17 -5.44
CA THR A 144 0.13 7.22 -5.01
C THR A 144 -1.32 6.78 -5.28
N HIS A 145 -1.62 6.28 -6.49
CA HIS A 145 -2.95 5.83 -6.86
C HIS A 145 -3.40 4.60 -6.05
N ALA A 146 -2.52 3.63 -5.87
CA ALA A 146 -2.81 2.45 -5.06
C ALA A 146 -2.97 2.79 -3.58
N SER A 147 -2.13 3.65 -3.00
CA SER A 147 -2.26 4.09 -1.60
C SER A 147 -3.59 4.78 -1.37
N THR A 148 -3.98 5.72 -2.24
CA THR A 148 -5.30 6.38 -2.16
C THR A 148 -6.44 5.36 -2.28
N SER A 149 -6.34 4.40 -3.19
CA SER A 149 -7.40 3.40 -3.42
C SER A 149 -7.49 2.38 -2.29
N ILE A 150 -6.36 1.94 -1.73
CA ILE A 150 -6.29 1.06 -0.56
C ILE A 150 -6.93 1.76 0.64
N ILE A 151 -6.49 2.97 0.96
CA ILE A 151 -6.93 3.67 2.17
C ILE A 151 -8.40 4.06 2.05
N LYS A 152 -8.83 4.54 0.88
CA LYS A 152 -10.25 4.84 0.63
C LYS A 152 -11.11 3.58 0.73
N GLY A 153 -10.75 2.50 0.03
CA GLY A 153 -11.52 1.25 0.09
C GLY A 153 -11.56 0.68 1.51
N THR A 154 -10.44 0.71 2.24
CA THR A 154 -10.37 0.24 3.63
C THR A 154 -11.26 1.07 4.56
N LYS A 155 -11.30 2.39 4.35
CA LYS A 155 -12.18 3.29 5.10
C LYS A 155 -13.66 3.04 4.79
N GLU A 156 -14.00 2.85 3.52
CA GLU A 156 -15.37 2.60 3.04
C GLU A 156 -15.94 1.29 3.61
N VAL A 157 -15.10 0.26 3.76
CA VAL A 157 -15.50 -1.03 4.37
C VAL A 157 -15.34 -1.07 5.90
N GLY A 158 -14.90 0.02 6.52
CA GLY A 158 -14.87 0.16 7.99
C GLY A 158 -13.70 -0.55 8.70
N SER A 159 -12.61 -0.84 7.99
CA SER A 159 -11.43 -1.53 8.55
C SER A 159 -10.40 -0.57 9.16
N GLU A 160 -9.47 -1.10 9.95
CA GLU A 160 -8.44 -0.34 10.65
C GLU A 160 -7.35 0.18 9.69
N LEU A 161 -7.27 1.50 9.54
CA LEU A 161 -6.31 2.15 8.63
C LEU A 161 -4.86 2.00 9.07
N ALA A 162 -4.57 1.98 10.38
CA ALA A 162 -3.20 1.89 10.89
C ALA A 162 -2.53 0.56 10.48
N THR A 163 -3.23 -0.56 10.68
CA THR A 163 -2.78 -1.90 10.31
C THR A 163 -2.69 -2.04 8.79
N THR A 164 -3.68 -1.52 8.05
CA THR A 164 -3.61 -1.49 6.58
C THR A 164 -2.41 -0.67 6.07
N ALA A 165 -2.15 0.50 6.64
CA ALA A 165 -1.03 1.35 6.21
C ALA A 165 0.32 0.69 6.53
N LYS A 166 0.44 0.03 7.69
CA LYS A 166 1.60 -0.81 8.03
C LYS A 166 1.86 -1.85 6.94
N GLU A 167 0.87 -2.67 6.63
CA GLU A 167 1.00 -3.76 5.65
C GLU A 167 1.21 -3.25 4.21
N THR A 168 0.61 -2.12 3.86
CA THR A 168 0.82 -1.44 2.56
C THR A 168 2.28 -1.02 2.38
N VAL A 169 2.89 -0.42 3.40
CA VAL A 169 4.31 -0.01 3.35
C VAL A 169 5.24 -1.24 3.29
N ILE A 170 4.91 -2.31 4.00
CA ILE A 170 5.63 -3.58 3.92
C ILE A 170 5.58 -4.15 2.49
N GLY A 171 4.38 -4.18 1.88
CA GLY A 171 4.21 -4.65 0.51
C GLY A 171 5.02 -3.83 -0.49
N ALA A 172 5.04 -2.50 -0.31
CA ALA A 172 5.86 -1.62 -1.13
C ALA A 172 7.36 -1.93 -1.01
N ALA A 173 7.86 -2.16 0.20
CA ALA A 173 9.26 -2.55 0.41
C ALA A 173 9.60 -3.85 -0.35
N GLN A 174 8.79 -4.89 -0.15
CA GLN A 174 9.03 -6.21 -0.75
C GLN A 174 9.01 -6.15 -2.27
N ALA A 175 8.03 -5.44 -2.85
CA ALA A 175 7.96 -5.26 -4.29
C ALA A 175 9.12 -4.45 -4.83
N ALA A 176 9.54 -3.38 -4.16
CA ALA A 176 10.70 -2.60 -4.58
C ALA A 176 11.96 -3.48 -4.66
N LYS A 177 12.18 -4.36 -3.67
CA LYS A 177 13.28 -5.33 -3.70
C LYS A 177 13.16 -6.30 -4.88
N GLU A 178 11.96 -6.80 -5.16
CA GLU A 178 11.69 -7.74 -6.26
C GLU A 178 11.96 -7.12 -7.63
N VAL A 179 11.58 -5.85 -7.83
CA VAL A 179 11.73 -5.16 -9.12
C VAL A 179 13.03 -4.35 -9.25
N GLY A 180 13.91 -4.41 -8.25
CA GLY A 180 15.20 -3.69 -8.24
C GLY A 180 15.07 -2.17 -8.11
N GLU A 181 13.98 -1.68 -7.51
CA GLU A 181 13.79 -0.27 -7.14
C GLU A 181 14.53 0.07 -5.84
N LYS A 182 14.73 1.38 -5.60
CA LYS A 182 15.32 1.85 -4.35
C LYS A 182 14.33 1.68 -3.20
N ALA A 183 14.41 0.55 -2.50
CA ALA A 183 13.45 0.17 -1.48
C ALA A 183 13.22 1.26 -0.42
N MET A 184 14.28 1.93 0.05
CA MET A 184 14.15 3.05 0.99
C MET A 184 13.31 4.22 0.47
N GLU A 185 13.49 4.59 -0.81
CA GLU A 185 12.72 5.66 -1.47
C GLU A 185 11.26 5.26 -1.61
N THR A 186 11.03 4.02 -2.06
CA THR A 186 9.69 3.43 -2.17
C THR A 186 8.97 3.36 -0.81
N ILE A 187 9.66 2.93 0.26
CA ILE A 187 9.13 2.89 1.63
C ILE A 187 8.71 4.29 2.08
N SER A 188 9.62 5.26 1.96
CA SER A 188 9.39 6.63 2.42
C SER A 188 8.27 7.30 1.62
N HIS A 189 8.22 7.08 0.31
CA HIS A 189 7.16 7.60 -0.55
C HIS A 189 5.81 6.97 -0.24
N THR A 190 5.76 5.64 -0.09
CA THR A 190 4.53 4.91 0.27
C THR A 190 3.99 5.37 1.62
N ALA A 191 4.85 5.51 2.63
CA ALA A 191 4.47 6.01 3.94
C ALA A 191 3.90 7.44 3.88
N GLY A 192 4.47 8.32 3.05
CA GLY A 192 3.88 9.63 2.78
C GLY A 192 2.53 9.55 2.06
N ALA A 193 2.43 8.68 1.05
CA ALA A 193 1.23 8.51 0.25
C ALA A 193 0.04 7.96 1.06
N VAL A 194 0.25 6.97 1.93
CA VAL A 194 -0.81 6.44 2.81
C VAL A 194 -1.26 7.47 3.86
N VAL A 195 -0.34 8.30 4.37
CA VAL A 195 -0.66 9.40 5.29
C VAL A 195 -1.49 10.48 4.60
N LYS A 196 -1.07 10.89 3.40
CA LYS A 196 -1.81 11.84 2.56
C LYS A 196 -3.21 11.31 2.26
N ALA A 197 -3.31 10.07 1.78
CA ALA A 197 -4.59 9.42 1.49
C ALA A 197 -5.49 9.34 2.73
N THR A 198 -4.92 9.04 3.91
CA THR A 198 -5.68 8.99 5.16
C THR A 198 -6.28 10.34 5.50
N ALA A 199 -5.52 11.42 5.36
CA ALA A 199 -6.03 12.76 5.60
C ALA A 199 -7.14 13.15 4.59
N GLU A 200 -6.96 12.82 3.31
CA GLU A 200 -7.92 13.10 2.25
C GLU A 200 -9.27 12.39 2.47
N VAL A 201 -9.27 11.19 3.05
CA VAL A 201 -10.50 10.44 3.38
C VAL A 201 -11.01 10.70 4.80
N GLY A 202 -10.43 11.64 5.55
CA GLY A 202 -10.83 11.98 6.92
C GLY A 202 -10.59 10.85 7.94
N GLY A 203 -9.55 10.03 7.73
CA GLY A 203 -9.13 8.99 8.67
C GLY A 203 -8.27 9.53 9.83
N ASP A 204 -7.96 8.67 10.79
CA ASP A 204 -7.05 8.99 11.89
C ASP A 204 -5.60 8.98 11.40
N VAL A 205 -5.10 10.16 11.04
CA VAL A 205 -3.72 10.37 10.57
C VAL A 205 -2.70 9.96 11.63
N GLY A 206 -2.96 10.15 12.93
CA GLY A 206 -2.01 9.82 13.99
C GLY A 206 -1.72 8.32 14.04
N SER A 207 -2.79 7.52 14.12
CA SER A 207 -2.67 6.06 14.10
C SER A 207 -2.04 5.54 12.80
N THR A 208 -2.40 6.12 11.65
CA THR A 208 -1.81 5.76 10.35
C THR A 208 -0.32 6.10 10.29
N VAL A 209 0.10 7.27 10.77
CA VAL A 209 1.51 7.67 10.83
C VAL A 209 2.29 6.66 11.67
N LYS A 210 1.77 6.31 12.86
CA LYS A 210 2.39 5.30 13.72
C LYS A 210 2.51 3.95 13.02
N GLY A 211 1.41 3.43 12.46
CA GLY A 211 1.38 2.15 11.75
C GLY A 211 2.30 2.12 10.52
N SER A 212 2.33 3.20 9.75
CA SER A 212 3.19 3.34 8.57
C SER A 212 4.68 3.37 8.94
N MET A 213 5.05 3.98 10.07
CA MET A 213 6.44 3.99 10.53
C MET A 213 6.88 2.61 11.00
N ILE A 214 6.00 1.87 11.68
CA ILE A 214 6.24 0.46 12.04
C ILE A 214 6.40 -0.38 10.76
N GLY A 215 5.50 -0.20 9.79
CA GLY A 215 5.55 -0.88 8.50
C GLY A 215 6.82 -0.56 7.71
N ALA A 216 7.28 0.69 7.75
CA ALA A 216 8.53 1.11 7.14
C ALA A 216 9.74 0.36 7.73
N LEU A 217 9.81 0.27 9.06
CA LEU A 217 10.89 -0.44 9.75
C LEU A 217 10.86 -1.96 9.54
N GLU A 218 9.68 -2.57 9.60
CA GLU A 218 9.52 -4.00 9.31
C GLU A 218 9.81 -4.32 7.84
N GLY A 219 9.34 -3.47 6.92
CA GLY A 219 9.64 -3.55 5.49
C GLY A 219 11.14 -3.45 5.24
N ALA A 220 11.79 -2.41 5.79
CA ALA A 220 13.23 -2.23 5.72
C ALA A 220 14.01 -3.45 6.24
N LYS A 221 13.61 -4.01 7.39
CA LYS A 221 14.21 -5.25 7.93
C LYS A 221 14.06 -6.43 6.95
N LYS A 222 12.88 -6.61 6.35
CA LYS A 222 12.63 -7.70 5.37
C LYS A 222 13.47 -7.55 4.11
N VAL A 223 13.78 -6.31 3.71
CA VAL A 223 14.56 -6.05 2.49
C VAL A 223 16.06 -5.86 2.72
N GLY A 224 16.51 -5.68 3.97
CA GLY A 224 17.91 -5.50 4.34
C GLY A 224 18.39 -4.05 4.39
N GLU A 225 17.46 -3.09 4.54
CA GLU A 225 17.74 -1.65 4.61
C GLU A 225 18.12 -1.20 6.04
N GLN A 226 18.84 -0.08 6.13
CA GLN A 226 19.24 0.48 7.42
C GLN A 226 18.06 1.15 8.14
N ALA A 227 17.85 0.80 9.41
CA ALA A 227 16.72 1.26 10.20
C ALA A 227 16.72 2.79 10.41
N MET A 228 17.87 3.39 10.73
CA MET A 228 17.93 4.84 11.02
C MET A 228 17.71 5.70 9.78
N ASP A 229 18.27 5.28 8.65
CA ASP A 229 18.00 5.90 7.36
C ASP A 229 16.51 5.81 7.04
N THR A 230 15.92 4.62 7.19
CA THR A 230 14.48 4.39 6.96
C THR A 230 13.62 5.30 7.84
N ILE A 231 13.92 5.41 9.14
CA ILE A 231 13.21 6.30 10.07
C ILE A 231 13.31 7.76 9.59
N SER A 232 14.52 8.19 9.22
CA SER A 232 14.78 9.55 8.79
C SER A 232 14.00 9.93 7.52
N GLY A 233 14.05 9.06 6.49
CA GLY A 233 13.32 9.24 5.24
C GLY A 233 11.81 9.21 5.45
N THR A 234 11.33 8.22 6.21
CA THR A 234 9.91 8.01 6.49
C THR A 234 9.30 9.18 7.27
N ALA A 235 9.93 9.60 8.38
CA ALA A 235 9.46 10.73 9.18
C ALA A 235 9.41 12.01 8.33
N SER A 236 10.43 12.23 7.49
CA SER A 236 10.48 13.40 6.60
C SER A 236 9.33 13.39 5.58
N SER A 237 9.07 12.23 4.96
CA SER A 237 7.98 12.08 3.99
C SER A 237 6.60 12.25 4.62
N MET A 238 6.37 11.71 5.82
CA MET A 238 5.10 11.88 6.54
C MET A 238 4.82 13.33 6.90
N ILE A 239 5.83 14.08 7.34
CA ILE A 239 5.69 15.51 7.66
C ILE A 239 5.38 16.32 6.40
N LYS A 240 6.07 16.05 5.29
CA LYS A 240 5.77 16.69 4.00
C LYS A 240 4.35 16.37 3.54
N ALA A 241 3.95 15.10 3.59
CA ALA A 241 2.61 14.66 3.21
C ALA A 241 1.52 15.32 4.07
N THR A 242 1.70 15.34 5.39
CA THR A 242 0.78 16.00 6.33
C THR A 242 0.69 17.50 6.04
N SER A 243 1.81 18.16 5.74
CA SER A 243 1.81 19.58 5.40
C SER A 243 1.08 19.90 4.10
N GLN A 244 1.20 19.03 3.08
CA GLN A 244 0.56 19.22 1.78
C GLN A 244 -0.97 19.21 1.87
N VAL A 245 -1.51 18.50 2.88
CA VAL A 245 -2.96 18.41 3.14
C VAL A 245 -3.40 19.31 4.30
N GLY A 246 -2.51 20.14 4.84
CA GLY A 246 -2.84 21.05 5.96
C GLY A 246 -3.14 20.34 7.27
N GLY A 247 -2.61 19.13 7.48
CA GLY A 247 -2.81 18.35 8.70
C GLY A 247 -1.97 18.82 9.90
N ASP A 248 -2.20 18.20 11.06
CA ASP A 248 -1.50 18.52 12.30
C ASP A 248 -0.06 17.94 12.33
N LEU A 249 0.92 18.80 12.05
CA LEU A 249 2.34 18.45 12.05
C LEU A 249 2.86 18.03 13.43
N ALA A 250 2.34 18.60 14.52
CA ALA A 250 2.76 18.26 15.88
C ALA A 250 2.34 16.83 16.22
N SER A 251 1.07 16.51 15.98
CA SER A 251 0.54 15.16 16.18
C SER A 251 1.22 14.14 15.28
N THR A 252 1.42 14.45 13.99
CA THR A 252 2.17 13.58 13.06
C THR A 252 3.58 13.32 13.57
N ALA A 253 4.32 14.35 13.97
CA ALA A 253 5.68 14.16 14.44
C ALA A 253 5.75 13.30 15.70
N LYS A 254 4.85 13.51 16.67
CA LYS A 254 4.75 12.69 17.88
C LYS A 254 4.44 11.23 17.56
N ASN A 255 3.45 10.97 16.71
CA ASN A 255 3.08 9.61 16.30
C ASN A 255 4.18 8.93 15.48
N ALA A 256 4.93 9.68 14.67
CA ALA A 256 6.09 9.14 13.95
C ALA A 256 7.21 8.72 14.91
N VAL A 257 7.45 9.49 15.98
CA VAL A 257 8.40 9.12 17.04
C VAL A 257 7.91 7.88 17.79
N GLU A 258 6.63 7.81 18.17
CA GLU A 258 6.05 6.65 18.83
C GLU A 258 6.13 5.39 17.95
N GLY A 259 5.81 5.52 16.66
CA GLY A 259 5.95 4.44 15.69
C GLY A 259 7.40 4.00 15.48
N ALA A 260 8.35 4.94 15.52
CA ALA A 260 9.77 4.62 15.43
C ALA A 260 10.26 3.86 16.67
N ILE A 261 9.80 4.24 17.87
CA ILE A 261 10.12 3.52 19.12
C ILE A 261 9.56 2.11 19.08
N GLU A 262 8.27 1.97 18.76
CA GLU A 262 7.60 0.67 18.75
C GLU A 262 8.16 -0.24 17.65
N GLY A 263 8.32 0.29 16.44
CA GLY A 263 8.94 -0.42 15.34
C GLY A 263 10.37 -0.84 15.68
N ALA A 264 11.18 0.06 16.26
CA ALA A 264 12.55 -0.25 16.66
C ALA A 264 12.62 -1.39 17.67
N LYS A 265 11.72 -1.41 18.65
CA LYS A 265 11.57 -2.53 19.59
C LYS A 265 11.22 -3.83 18.88
N GLY A 266 10.28 -3.79 17.92
CA GLY A 266 9.87 -4.96 17.13
C GLY A 266 10.98 -5.51 16.23
N ILE A 267 11.87 -4.65 15.73
CA ILE A 267 12.97 -5.06 14.85
C ILE A 267 14.32 -5.27 15.54
N GLY A 268 14.46 -4.86 16.80
CA GLY A 268 15.65 -5.09 17.64
C GLY A 268 16.74 -4.02 17.52
N VAL A 269 16.38 -2.77 17.21
CA VAL A 269 17.30 -1.61 17.19
C VAL A 269 17.05 -0.69 18.39
N ASP A 270 18.04 0.18 18.67
CA ASP A 270 18.00 1.09 19.81
C ASP A 270 16.82 2.08 19.70
N THR A 271 15.93 2.04 20.70
CA THR A 271 14.72 2.86 20.71
C THR A 271 15.00 4.34 20.98
N ALA A 272 16.06 4.66 21.72
CA ALA A 272 16.43 6.05 22.02
C ALA A 272 17.01 6.74 20.78
N GLU A 273 17.83 6.02 20.03
CA GLU A 273 18.36 6.45 18.76
C GLU A 273 17.26 6.55 17.70
N ALA A 274 16.34 5.57 17.64
CA ALA A 274 15.19 5.62 16.74
C ALA A 274 14.33 6.86 17.01
N ALA A 275 13.95 7.10 18.27
CA ALA A 275 13.16 8.25 18.68
C ALA A 275 13.84 9.58 18.32
N SER A 276 15.13 9.69 18.64
CA SER A 276 15.93 10.88 18.38
C SER A 276 16.08 11.15 16.88
N THR A 277 16.27 10.10 16.07
CA THR A 277 16.36 10.20 14.61
C THR A 277 15.04 10.65 14.01
N ALA A 278 13.92 10.02 14.39
CA ALA A 278 12.59 10.41 13.92
C ALA A 278 12.27 11.87 14.29
N ALA A 279 12.55 12.28 15.53
CA ALA A 279 12.31 13.63 16.00
C ALA A 279 13.16 14.66 15.25
N THR A 280 14.47 14.44 15.12
CA THR A 280 15.36 15.33 14.38
C THR A 280 14.94 15.46 12.91
N SER A 281 14.61 14.35 12.24
CA SER A 281 14.19 14.37 10.84
C SER A 281 12.83 15.03 10.65
N ALA A 282 11.88 14.83 11.57
CA ALA A 282 10.60 15.52 11.55
C ALA A 282 10.76 17.05 11.72
N ILE A 283 11.58 17.49 12.68
CA ILE A 283 11.89 18.91 12.88
C ILE A 283 12.53 19.51 11.63
N LYS A 284 13.51 18.81 11.03
CA LYS A 284 14.18 19.28 9.82
C LYS A 284 13.20 19.39 8.63
N ALA A 285 12.36 18.38 8.43
CA ALA A 285 11.35 18.40 7.37
C ALA A 285 10.34 19.54 7.56
N ALA A 286 9.87 19.77 8.80
CA ALA A 286 8.97 20.86 9.14
C ALA A 286 9.65 22.24 8.99
N GLY A 287 10.92 22.35 9.40
CA GLY A 287 11.71 23.57 9.25
C GLY A 287 11.94 23.96 7.79
N ASN A 288 12.12 22.96 6.90
CA ASN A 288 12.21 23.17 5.45
C ASN A 288 10.88 23.64 4.84
N ILE A 289 9.74 23.41 5.50
CA ILE A 289 8.44 23.95 5.11
C ILE A 289 8.32 25.40 5.60
N SER A 290 8.52 25.63 6.90
CA SER A 290 8.61 26.97 7.48
C SER A 290 9.26 26.94 8.86
N ALA A 291 9.82 28.08 9.29
CA ALA A 291 10.36 28.23 10.65
C ALA A 291 9.30 27.97 11.73
N SER A 292 8.05 28.38 11.50
CA SER A 292 6.93 28.15 12.42
C SER A 292 6.60 26.67 12.55
N ALA A 293 6.49 25.95 11.43
CA ALA A 293 6.27 24.51 11.41
C ALA A 293 7.41 23.75 12.13
N GLY A 294 8.66 24.13 11.87
CA GLY A 294 9.82 23.57 12.55
C GLY A 294 9.77 23.77 14.07
N LYS A 295 9.34 24.95 14.54
CA LYS A 295 9.14 25.24 15.96
C LYS A 295 8.00 24.41 16.56
N GLN A 296 6.85 24.38 15.91
CA GLN A 296 5.69 23.60 16.35
C GLN A 296 6.05 22.11 16.52
N VAL A 297 6.74 21.53 15.54
CA VAL A 297 7.17 20.13 15.61
C VAL A 297 8.20 19.92 16.71
N ARG A 298 9.18 20.83 16.86
CA ARG A 298 10.18 20.76 17.94
C ARG A 298 9.52 20.77 19.32
N ASP A 299 8.56 21.67 19.54
CA ASP A 299 7.85 21.77 20.81
C ASP A 299 7.04 20.47 21.10
N ALA A 300 6.52 19.83 20.05
CA ALA A 300 5.76 18.57 20.18
C ALA A 300 6.61 17.33 20.44
N VAL A 301 7.85 17.28 19.91
CA VAL A 301 8.71 16.08 19.99
C VAL A 301 9.83 16.17 21.04
N THR A 302 9.89 17.27 21.80
CA THR A 302 10.85 17.42 22.90
C THR A 302 10.31 16.82 24.19
N GLY A 303 11.18 16.16 24.96
CA GLY A 303 10.82 15.53 26.23
C GLY A 303 10.82 14.00 26.18
N THR A 304 9.86 13.39 26.86
CA THR A 304 9.74 11.92 26.94
C THR A 304 8.53 11.47 26.12
N ILE A 305 8.77 10.60 25.14
CA ILE A 305 7.73 10.07 24.24
C ILE A 305 7.82 8.55 24.30
N GLY A 306 6.69 7.87 24.53
CA GLY A 306 6.68 6.41 24.65
C GLY A 306 7.63 5.84 25.72
N GLY A 307 7.92 6.60 26.78
CA GLY A 307 8.88 6.23 27.82
C GLY A 307 10.36 6.43 27.44
N VAL A 308 10.64 6.99 26.26
CA VAL A 308 11.99 7.23 25.75
C VAL A 308 12.29 8.72 25.78
N LYS A 309 13.42 9.10 26.37
CA LYS A 309 13.90 10.49 26.35
C LYS A 309 14.43 10.81 24.96
N VAL A 310 13.74 11.73 24.27
CA VAL A 310 14.14 12.18 22.94
C VAL A 310 15.27 13.19 23.06
N VAL A 311 16.37 12.96 22.35
CA VAL A 311 17.51 13.88 22.27
C VAL A 311 17.61 14.38 20.84
N ILE A 312 17.32 15.66 20.62
CA ILE A 312 17.44 16.26 19.29
C ILE A 312 18.94 16.34 18.94
N LYS A 313 19.36 15.52 17.99
CA LYS A 313 20.72 15.54 17.44
C LYS A 313 20.84 16.79 16.56
N GLU A 314 21.54 17.83 17.01
CA GLU A 314 21.83 19.02 16.20
C GLU A 314 22.96 18.75 15.21
N PRO A 315 22.86 19.31 14.00
CA PRO A 315 23.70 20.47 13.72
C PRO A 315 22.87 21.54 13.00
N PHE A 316 22.51 22.63 13.70
CA PHE A 316 21.88 23.78 13.07
C PHE A 316 22.82 24.99 13.20
N LYS A 317 23.72 25.12 12.23
CA LYS A 317 24.35 26.41 11.87
C LYS A 317 23.85 26.79 10.49
#